data_AF-A0A2D7D7S0-F1
#
_entry.id   AF-A0A2D7D7S0-F1
#
_cell.length_a   1.000
_cell.length_b   1.000
_cell.length_c   1.000
_cell.angle_alpha   90.00
_cell.angle_beta   90.00
_cell.angle_gamma   90.00
#
_symmetry.space_group_name_H-M   'P 1'
#
loop_
_entity.id
_entity.type
_entity.pdbx_description
1 polymer ?
#
loop_
_entity_poly.entity_id
_entity_poly.type
_entity_poly.pdbx_seq_one_letter_code
_entity_poly.pdbx_strand_id
1 'polypeptide(L)'
;MQSDLDHSENTTPIRRCPVCKIDLDKPFRERTPRERRIRFHFHSIRVVAAIHLLIAIGIPIYMQGYLPLLALIMFVIINLSIAILLNRFSLLGYRMAVIYYFLFGMVSTLTIQRGSGEQLIGILLALVSLYLIGNQTSKSLFDRSIEPQA
;
A
#
# COMPACT_ATOMS: atom_id res chain seq x y z
N MET A 1 19.81 -32.74 -44.48
CA MET A 1 20.75 -31.76 -43.90
C MET A 1 19.90 -30.72 -43.19
N GLN A 2 19.77 -30.95 -41.89
CA GLN A 2 18.94 -30.22 -40.93
C GLN A 2 19.60 -28.87 -40.66
N SER A 3 18.88 -27.75 -40.85
CA SER A 3 19.32 -26.45 -40.33
C SER A 3 18.26 -25.98 -39.35
N ASP A 4 18.40 -26.48 -38.12
CA ASP A 4 17.67 -26.02 -36.95
C ASP A 4 18.08 -24.56 -36.70
N LEU A 5 17.23 -23.62 -37.12
CA LEU A 5 17.30 -22.24 -36.66
C LEU A 5 16.72 -22.23 -35.25
N ASP A 6 17.61 -22.37 -34.27
CA ASP A 6 17.37 -22.10 -32.86
C ASP A 6 16.77 -20.69 -32.74
N HIS A 7 15.44 -20.64 -32.60
CA HIS A 7 14.76 -19.45 -32.15
C HIS A 7 15.14 -19.28 -30.68
N SER A 8 16.19 -18.48 -30.46
CA SER A 8 16.61 -18.00 -29.15
C SER A 8 15.39 -17.49 -28.40
N GLU A 9 14.88 -18.35 -27.52
CA GLU A 9 13.79 -18.07 -26.61
C GLU A 9 14.33 -17.03 -25.63
N ASN A 10 14.10 -15.76 -25.98
CA ASN A 10 14.45 -14.60 -25.16
C ASN A 10 13.54 -14.62 -23.93
N THR A 11 13.79 -15.55 -23.01
CA THR A 11 13.10 -15.74 -21.76
C THR A 11 13.53 -14.61 -20.82
N THR A 12 12.94 -13.43 -21.03
CA THR A 12 12.96 -12.39 -20.01
C THR A 12 12.48 -13.03 -18.71
N PRO A 13 13.23 -12.92 -17.59
CA PRO A 13 12.87 -13.60 -16.36
C PRO A 13 11.48 -13.12 -15.93
N ILE A 14 10.50 -14.03 -15.93
CA ILE A 14 9.12 -13.75 -15.55
C ILE A 14 9.16 -13.17 -14.12
N ARG A 15 8.91 -11.87 -13.96
CA ARG A 15 8.84 -11.25 -12.63
C ARG A 15 7.54 -11.67 -11.97
N ARG A 16 7.55 -12.85 -11.36
CA ARG A 16 6.46 -13.30 -10.53
C ARG A 16 6.45 -12.47 -9.25
N CYS A 17 5.28 -11.96 -8.91
CA CYS A 17 5.01 -11.36 -7.61
C CYS A 17 5.44 -12.32 -6.50
N PRO A 18 6.35 -11.92 -5.58
CA PRO A 18 6.90 -12.84 -4.56
C PRO A 18 5.84 -13.35 -3.58
N VAL A 19 4.72 -12.63 -3.47
CA VAL A 19 3.60 -12.93 -2.57
C VAL A 19 2.47 -13.69 -3.29
N CYS A 20 2.24 -13.38 -4.57
CA CYS A 20 1.07 -13.82 -5.29
C CYS A 20 1.35 -14.81 -6.43
N LYS A 21 2.64 -15.08 -6.72
CA LYS A 21 3.14 -15.97 -7.79
C LYS A 21 2.61 -15.66 -9.21
N ILE A 22 1.85 -14.57 -9.38
CA ILE A 22 1.32 -14.09 -10.65
C ILE A 22 2.41 -13.36 -11.41
N ASP A 23 2.45 -13.58 -12.71
CA ASP A 23 3.26 -12.81 -13.64
C ASP A 23 2.79 -11.34 -13.68
N LEU A 24 3.64 -10.44 -13.19
CA LEU A 24 3.34 -9.01 -13.15
C LEU A 24 3.48 -8.34 -14.52
N ASP A 25 4.16 -8.97 -15.47
CA ASP A 25 4.52 -8.40 -16.77
C ASP A 25 3.54 -8.82 -17.88
N LYS A 26 2.67 -9.81 -17.62
CA LYS A 26 1.61 -10.25 -18.55
C LYS A 26 0.74 -9.08 -19.06
N PRO A 27 0.48 -8.94 -20.38
CA PRO A 27 -0.28 -7.82 -20.95
C PRO A 27 -1.76 -7.79 -20.53
N PHE A 28 -2.37 -6.60 -20.45
CA PHE A 28 -3.71 -6.40 -19.85
C PHE A 28 -4.84 -7.21 -20.51
N ARG A 29 -4.76 -7.44 -21.83
CA ARG A 29 -5.76 -8.19 -22.62
C ARG A 29 -5.79 -9.68 -22.29
N GLU A 30 -4.71 -10.25 -21.80
CA GLU A 30 -4.58 -11.68 -21.53
C GLU A 30 -4.81 -12.03 -20.05
N ARG A 31 -5.17 -11.03 -19.24
CA ARG A 31 -5.36 -11.20 -17.80
C ARG A 31 -6.75 -11.72 -17.49
N THR A 32 -6.80 -12.72 -16.63
CA THR A 32 -8.05 -13.15 -16.01
C THR A 32 -8.60 -12.05 -15.07
N PRO A 33 -9.91 -12.03 -14.80
CA PRO A 33 -10.50 -11.10 -13.84
C PRO A 33 -9.86 -11.17 -12.45
N ARG A 34 -9.40 -12.36 -12.05
CA ARG A 34 -8.72 -12.62 -10.77
C ARG A 34 -7.34 -11.97 -10.71
N GLU A 35 -6.52 -12.14 -11.76
CA GLU A 35 -5.19 -11.51 -11.83
C GLU A 35 -5.28 -9.99 -11.81
N ARG A 36 -6.27 -9.43 -12.52
CA ARG A 36 -6.53 -7.98 -12.52
C ARG A 36 -6.84 -7.46 -11.12
N ARG A 37 -7.70 -8.17 -10.38
CA ARG A 37 -8.04 -7.83 -8.98
C ARG A 37 -6.82 -7.87 -8.07
N ILE A 38 -6.00 -8.91 -8.17
CA ILE A 38 -4.80 -9.06 -7.34
C ILE A 38 -3.77 -7.97 -7.65
N ARG A 39 -3.53 -7.67 -8.93
CA ARG A 39 -2.61 -6.58 -9.33
C ARG A 39 -3.10 -5.22 -8.87
N PHE A 40 -4.41 -4.97 -8.94
CA PHE A 40 -5.02 -3.77 -8.39
C PHE A 40 -4.69 -3.63 -6.89
N HIS A 41 -5.01 -4.63 -6.08
CA HIS A 41 -4.73 -4.58 -4.63
C HIS A 41 -3.24 -4.47 -4.31
N PHE A 42 -2.38 -5.18 -5.05
CA PHE A 42 -0.93 -5.05 -4.92
C PHE A 42 -0.46 -3.62 -5.17
N HIS A 43 -0.94 -2.99 -6.25
CA HIS A 43 -0.61 -1.60 -6.56
C HIS A 43 -1.19 -0.64 -5.53
N SER A 44 -2.42 -0.85 -5.10
CA SER A 44 -3.07 -0.05 -4.08
C SER A 44 -2.31 -0.05 -2.75
N ILE A 45 -1.78 -1.20 -2.31
CA ILE A 45 -0.93 -1.28 -1.11
C ILE A 45 0.34 -0.41 -1.28
N ARG A 46 0.97 -0.44 -2.47
CA ARG A 46 2.13 0.41 -2.75
C ARG A 46 1.80 1.89 -2.83
N VAL A 47 0.64 2.25 -3.38
CA VAL A 47 0.15 3.64 -3.39
C VAL A 47 -0.06 4.13 -1.96
N VAL A 48 -0.69 3.33 -1.10
CA VAL A 48 -0.88 3.66 0.32
C VAL A 48 0.47 3.81 1.04
N ALA A 49 1.44 2.92 0.77
CA ALA A 49 2.79 3.06 1.30
C ALA A 49 3.48 4.36 0.84
N ALA A 50 3.32 4.73 -0.43
CA ALA A 50 3.85 5.97 -0.98
C ALA A 50 3.19 7.21 -0.36
N ILE A 51 1.87 7.18 -0.12
CA ILE A 51 1.15 8.25 0.58
C ILE A 51 1.73 8.45 1.97
N HIS A 52 1.96 7.38 2.74
CA HIS A 52 2.59 7.49 4.06
C HIS A 52 4.01 8.07 3.98
N LEU A 53 4.78 7.72 2.95
CA LEU A 53 6.11 8.29 2.74
C LEU A 53 6.04 9.80 2.43
N LEU A 54 5.12 10.21 1.57
CA LEU A 54 4.89 11.62 1.25
C LEU A 54 4.44 12.40 2.49
N ILE A 55 3.57 11.83 3.31
CA ILE A 55 3.11 12.42 4.58
C ILE A 55 4.28 12.58 5.56
N ALA A 56 5.13 11.55 5.67
CA ALA A 56 6.30 11.57 6.56
C ALA A 56 7.33 12.66 6.19
N ILE A 57 7.36 13.09 4.93
CA ILE A 57 8.27 14.15 4.46
C ILE A 57 7.58 15.51 4.44
N GLY A 58 6.37 15.59 3.89
CA GLY A 58 5.66 16.84 3.66
C GLY A 58 5.16 17.52 4.93
N ILE A 59 4.60 16.77 5.89
CA ILE A 59 4.03 17.35 7.11
C ILE A 59 5.10 18.01 8.00
N PRO A 60 6.27 17.39 8.26
CA PRO A 60 7.31 18.06 9.03
C PRO A 60 7.80 19.37 8.41
N ILE A 61 7.91 19.44 7.08
CA ILE A 61 8.33 20.65 6.37
C ILE A 61 7.25 21.73 6.49
N TYR A 62 5.98 21.35 6.31
CA TYR A 62 4.86 22.30 6.33
C TYR A 62 4.51 22.81 7.74
N MET A 63 4.57 21.93 8.76
CA MET A 63 4.16 22.24 10.14
C MET A 63 5.35 22.62 11.05
N GLN A 64 6.53 22.85 10.49
CA GLN A 64 7.71 23.25 11.25
C GLN A 64 7.41 24.54 12.02
N GLY A 65 7.63 24.52 13.34
CA GLY A 65 7.38 25.67 14.23
C GLY A 65 5.95 25.80 14.75
N TYR A 66 4.97 25.07 14.21
CA TYR A 66 3.60 25.04 14.73
C TYR A 66 3.38 23.93 15.76
N LEU A 67 4.08 22.80 15.61
CA LEU A 67 3.97 21.65 16.49
C LEU A 67 5.25 21.43 17.30
N PRO A 68 5.14 20.87 18.52
CA PRO A 68 6.30 20.44 19.28
C PRO A 68 7.17 19.47 18.48
N LEU A 69 8.49 19.68 18.52
CA LEU A 69 9.45 18.88 17.76
C LEU A 69 9.29 17.37 18.02
N LEU A 70 9.05 16.98 19.28
CA LEU A 70 8.84 15.58 19.65
C LEU A 70 7.61 14.97 18.95
N ALA A 71 6.52 15.72 18.83
CA ALA A 71 5.31 15.26 18.15
C ALA A 71 5.56 15.06 16.65
N LEU A 72 6.29 15.99 16.02
CA LEU A 72 6.71 15.87 14.61
C LEU A 72 7.60 14.64 14.40
N ILE A 73 8.60 14.43 15.25
CA ILE A 73 9.50 13.25 15.15
C ILE A 73 8.70 11.95 15.25
N MET A 74 7.81 11.84 16.26
CA MET A 74 6.97 10.64 16.42
C MET A 74 6.05 10.41 15.22
N PHE A 75 5.48 11.49 14.66
CA PHE A 75 4.65 11.41 13.47
C PHE A 75 5.42 10.87 12.26
N VAL A 76 6.65 11.33 12.05
CA VAL A 76 7.54 10.82 10.98
C VAL A 76 7.83 9.34 11.19
N ILE A 77 8.22 8.95 12.40
CA ILE A 77 8.57 7.56 12.73
C ILE A 77 7.40 6.63 12.43
N ILE A 78 6.18 6.98 12.87
CA ILE A 78 4.98 6.16 12.66
C ILE A 78 4.70 6.01 11.15
N ASN A 79 4.65 7.11 10.40
CA ASN A 79 4.33 7.06 8.98
C ASN A 79 5.40 6.33 8.16
N LEU A 80 6.68 6.56 8.46
CA LEU A 80 7.79 5.88 7.79
C LEU A 80 7.77 4.37 8.10
N SER A 81 7.50 3.99 9.35
CA SER A 81 7.36 2.59 9.74
C SER A 81 6.23 1.89 8.97
N ILE A 82 5.06 2.54 8.86
CA ILE A 82 3.94 2.00 8.08
C ILE A 82 4.33 1.87 6.60
N ALA A 83 4.94 2.89 6.00
CA ALA A 83 5.38 2.86 4.61
C ALA A 83 6.35 1.69 4.32
N ILE A 84 7.34 1.49 5.19
CA ILE A 84 8.33 0.40 5.05
C ILE A 84 7.64 -0.96 5.17
N LEU A 85 6.81 -1.15 6.21
CA LEU A 85 6.15 -2.43 6.46
C LEU A 85 5.14 -2.80 5.36
N LEU A 86 4.40 -1.83 4.83
CA LEU A 86 3.49 -2.04 3.71
C LEU A 86 4.23 -2.40 2.42
N ASN A 87 5.37 -1.74 2.13
CA ASN A 87 6.19 -2.08 0.97
C ASN A 87 6.76 -3.51 1.03
N ARG A 88 7.00 -4.02 2.25
CA ARG A 88 7.41 -5.41 2.49
C ARG A 88 6.24 -6.39 2.57
N PHE A 89 5.00 -5.95 2.37
CA PHE A 89 3.80 -6.78 2.54
C PHE A 89 3.75 -7.49 3.91
N SER A 90 4.24 -6.82 4.96
CA SER A 90 4.20 -7.37 6.31
C SER A 90 2.79 -7.31 6.90
N LEU A 91 2.35 -8.40 7.55
CA LEU A 91 1.08 -8.43 8.28
C LEU A 91 1.04 -7.40 9.42
N LEU A 92 2.18 -7.10 10.04
CA LEU A 92 2.27 -6.02 11.02
C LEU A 92 1.97 -4.66 10.37
N GLY A 93 2.51 -4.41 9.18
CA GLY A 93 2.24 -3.21 8.40
C GLY A 93 0.76 -3.04 8.07
N TYR A 94 0.10 -4.13 7.65
CA TYR A 94 -1.34 -4.15 7.44
C TYR A 94 -2.12 -3.76 8.71
N ARG A 95 -1.83 -4.41 9.85
CA ARG A 95 -2.52 -4.11 11.12
C ARG A 95 -2.32 -2.66 11.55
N MET A 96 -1.08 -2.16 11.46
CA MET A 96 -0.74 -0.78 11.80
C MET A 96 -1.46 0.22 10.89
N ALA A 97 -1.51 -0.04 9.59
CA ALA A 97 -2.21 0.84 8.63
C ALA A 97 -3.72 0.87 8.89
N VAL A 98 -4.35 -0.28 9.16
CA VAL A 98 -5.79 -0.34 9.51
C VAL A 98 -6.07 0.48 10.78
N ILE A 99 -5.27 0.30 11.84
CA ILE A 99 -5.42 1.07 13.09
C ILE A 99 -5.22 2.56 12.82
N TYR A 100 -4.18 2.91 12.07
CA TYR A 100 -3.88 4.30 11.72
C TYR A 100 -5.06 4.98 11.03
N TYR A 101 -5.60 4.38 9.96
CA TYR A 101 -6.69 4.99 9.21
C TYR A 101 -8.01 4.98 9.98
N PHE A 102 -8.24 4.00 10.85
CA PHE A 102 -9.39 4.00 11.75
C PHE A 102 -9.32 5.17 12.73
N LEU A 103 -8.20 5.36 13.42
CA LEU A 103 -8.00 6.47 14.36
C LEU A 103 -8.06 7.82 13.64
N PHE A 104 -7.40 7.94 12.49
CA PHE A 104 -7.42 9.15 11.66
C PHE A 104 -8.85 9.50 11.22
N GLY A 105 -9.64 8.50 10.80
CA GLY A 105 -11.05 8.68 10.46
C GLY A 105 -11.88 9.16 11.65
N MET A 106 -11.72 8.56 12.84
CA MET A 106 -12.41 9.00 14.05
C MET A 106 -12.05 10.44 14.46
N VAL A 107 -10.77 10.80 14.42
CA VAL A 107 -10.35 12.18 14.72
C VAL A 107 -10.94 13.14 13.68
N SER A 108 -10.98 12.73 12.41
CA SER A 108 -11.53 13.55 11.32
C SER A 108 -13.03 13.80 11.48
N THR A 109 -13.80 12.77 11.84
CA THR A 109 -15.25 12.89 12.08
C THR A 109 -15.56 13.76 13.30
N LEU A 110 -14.84 13.56 14.42
CA LEU A 110 -15.01 14.36 15.63
C LEU A 110 -14.69 15.84 15.42
N THR A 111 -13.69 16.14 14.60
CA THR A 111 -13.33 17.53 14.31
C THR A 111 -14.32 18.19 13.35
N ILE A 112 -14.83 17.47 12.34
CA ILE A 112 -15.90 17.99 11.46
C ILE A 112 -17.15 18.39 12.25
N GLN A 113 -17.50 17.61 13.28
CA GLN A 113 -18.64 17.91 14.15
C GLN A 113 -18.43 19.18 14.98
N ARG A 114 -17.17 19.62 15.14
CA ARG A 114 -16.77 20.76 15.98
C ARG A 114 -16.37 22.02 15.20
N GLY A 115 -16.16 21.93 13.88
CA GLY A 115 -15.99 23.12 13.03
C GLY A 115 -15.07 22.93 11.82
N SER A 116 -15.44 23.61 10.73
CA SER A 116 -14.84 23.62 9.37
C SER A 116 -14.96 22.30 8.58
N GLY A 117 -15.65 22.35 7.43
CA GLY A 117 -15.86 21.22 6.52
C GLY A 117 -14.58 20.71 5.83
N GLU A 118 -13.42 21.29 6.13
CA GLU A 118 -12.12 20.93 5.56
C GLU A 118 -11.68 19.51 5.89
N GLN A 119 -12.20 18.90 6.97
CA GLN A 119 -11.86 17.53 7.35
C GLN A 119 -12.58 16.45 6.54
N LEU A 120 -13.46 16.83 5.60
CA LEU A 120 -14.17 15.87 4.74
C LEU A 120 -13.18 15.08 3.89
N ILE A 121 -12.12 15.77 3.42
CA ILE A 121 -11.02 15.15 2.68
C ILE A 121 -10.31 14.09 3.54
N GLY A 122 -10.11 14.36 4.84
CA GLY A 122 -9.53 13.41 5.78
C GLY A 122 -10.39 12.15 5.95
N ILE A 123 -11.70 12.31 6.08
CA ILE A 123 -12.65 11.19 6.17
C ILE A 123 -12.63 10.36 4.87
N LEU A 124 -12.70 11.02 3.71
CA LEU A 124 -12.65 10.33 2.41
C LEU A 124 -11.34 9.56 2.24
N LEU A 125 -10.21 10.18 2.61
CA LEU A 125 -8.91 9.53 2.55
C LEU A 125 -8.84 8.31 3.49
N ALA A 126 -9.38 8.40 4.70
CA ALA A 126 -9.47 7.28 5.63
C ALA A 126 -10.29 6.12 5.06
N LEU A 127 -11.49 6.41 4.54
CA LEU A 127 -12.39 5.41 3.97
C LEU A 127 -11.82 4.75 2.73
N VAL A 128 -11.26 5.52 1.80
CA VAL A 128 -10.62 4.99 0.59
C VAL A 128 -9.43 4.13 0.97
N SER A 129 -8.58 4.59 1.88
CA SER A 129 -7.43 3.81 2.33
C SER A 129 -7.88 2.48 2.95
N LEU A 130 -8.81 2.52 3.91
CA LEU A 130 -9.39 1.31 4.53
C LEU A 130 -10.04 0.38 3.51
N TYR A 131 -10.71 0.90 2.49
CA TYR A 131 -11.27 0.08 1.41
C TYR A 131 -10.17 -0.64 0.61
N LEU A 132 -9.09 0.07 0.28
CA LEU A 132 -7.97 -0.45 -0.49
C LEU A 132 -7.18 -1.53 0.27
N ILE A 133 -6.94 -1.34 1.58
CA ILE A 133 -6.14 -2.27 2.39
C ILE A 133 -6.98 -3.30 3.16
N GLY A 134 -8.20 -2.97 3.58
CA GLY A 134 -9.04 -3.76 4.50
C GLY A 134 -9.90 -4.85 3.85
N ASN A 135 -9.83 -5.03 2.53
CA ASN A 135 -10.56 -6.10 1.84
C ASN A 135 -9.87 -7.48 2.04
N GLN A 136 -10.65 -8.56 2.03
CA GLN A 136 -10.17 -9.95 2.11
C GLN A 136 -9.07 -10.27 1.08
N THR A 137 -9.16 -9.70 -0.13
CA THR A 137 -8.12 -9.91 -1.15
C THR A 137 -6.78 -9.29 -0.74
N SER A 138 -6.79 -8.05 -0.23
CA SER A 138 -5.59 -7.39 0.29
C SER A 138 -5.03 -8.14 1.49
N LYS A 139 -5.87 -8.54 2.45
CA LYS A 139 -5.47 -9.35 3.61
C LYS A 139 -4.77 -10.64 3.19
N SER A 140 -5.31 -11.35 2.19
CA SER A 140 -4.70 -12.60 1.69
C SER A 140 -3.30 -12.41 1.10
N LEU A 141 -2.97 -11.20 0.61
CA LEU A 141 -1.61 -10.88 0.17
C LEU A 141 -0.67 -10.73 1.38
N PHE A 142 -1.12 -10.12 2.47
CA PHE A 142 -0.31 -10.02 3.69
C PHE A 142 -0.16 -11.36 4.41
N ASP A 143 -1.16 -12.23 4.38
CA ASP A 143 -1.07 -13.56 5.01
C ASP A 143 -0.07 -14.47 4.25
N ARG A 144 -0.06 -14.39 2.91
CA ARG A 144 0.88 -15.16 2.06
C ARG A 144 2.34 -14.75 2.17
N SER A 145 2.66 -13.57 2.73
CA SER A 145 4.05 -13.19 2.95
C SER A 145 4.71 -13.96 4.11
N ILE A 146 3.91 -14.68 4.91
CA ILE A 146 4.35 -15.47 6.05
C ILE A 146 4.43 -16.97 5.70
N GLU A 147 3.77 -17.41 4.63
CA GLU A 147 3.82 -18.81 4.19
C GLU A 147 5.23 -19.16 3.68
N PRO A 148 5.91 -20.17 4.27
CA PRO A 148 7.19 -20.64 3.76
C PRO A 148 7.01 -21.06 2.30
N GLN A 149 7.94 -20.68 1.43
CA GLN A 149 7.99 -21.17 0.06
C GLN A 149 8.35 -22.67 0.09
N ALA A 150 7.34 -23.52 0.29
CA ALA A 150 7.40 -24.95 0.03
C ALA A 150 7.39 -25.20 -1.48
#